data_AF-A0A538PLW5-F1
#
_entry.id   AF-A0A538PLW5-F1
#
_cell.length_a   1.000
_cell.length_b   1.000
_cell.length_c   1.000
_cell.angle_alpha   90.00
_cell.angle_beta   90.00
_cell.angle_gamma   90.00
#
_symmetry.space_group_name_H-M   'P 1'
#
loop_
_entity.id
_entity.type
_entity.pdbx_description
1 polymer ?
#
loop_
_entity_poly.entity_id
_entity_poly.type
_entity_poly.pdbx_seq_one_letter_code
_entity_poly.pdbx_strand_id
1 'polypeptide(L)'
;MAAIALDELAFRIVESAEPNAWLVVVTDRPSVASSLRDEIERLRGPDEESPVVMTIASVGDLFKAVHAHPRGTMIVIGAAMFSVDHWRSLDANRTRLMRNDITILILDEVSAGRLEDVAPNLASWIGGRVWRLAAETAAPVLSPSEIEQRLAALRSWAGRGDAEVIHLAEAGQLPHDPEYAEWLTLLGRGDLLVS
;
A
#
# COMPACT_ATOMS: atom_id res chain seq x y z
N MET A 1 -16.16 -5.68 3.21
CA MET A 1 -15.38 -4.54 2.66
C MET A 1 -14.67 -5.00 1.40
N ALA A 2 -14.78 -4.25 0.30
CA ALA A 2 -14.07 -4.53 -0.94
C ALA A 2 -12.59 -4.11 -0.84
N ALA A 3 -11.71 -4.83 -1.53
CA ALA A 3 -10.30 -4.45 -1.64
C ALA A 3 -10.13 -3.29 -2.63
N ILE A 4 -9.24 -2.34 -2.34
CA ILE A 4 -8.96 -1.17 -3.19
C ILE A 4 -7.49 -1.18 -3.65
N ALA A 5 -7.23 -0.74 -4.88
CA ALA A 5 -5.87 -0.54 -5.36
C ALA A 5 -5.23 0.71 -4.72
N LEU A 6 -3.89 0.78 -4.70
CA LEU A 6 -3.16 1.86 -4.03
C LEU A 6 -3.35 3.22 -4.74
N ASP A 7 -3.31 3.21 -6.06
CA ASP A 7 -3.55 4.37 -6.94
C ASP A 7 -4.98 4.91 -6.79
N GLU A 8 -5.97 4.02 -6.79
CA GLU A 8 -7.36 4.38 -6.57
C GLU A 8 -7.57 4.97 -5.16
N LEU A 9 -6.92 4.40 -4.14
CA LEU A 9 -6.97 4.92 -2.78
C LEU A 9 -6.35 6.32 -2.70
N ALA A 10 -5.17 6.52 -3.29
CA ALA A 10 -4.50 7.82 -3.30
C ALA A 10 -5.35 8.89 -4.01
N PHE A 11 -5.96 8.55 -5.14
CA PHE A 11 -6.90 9.42 -5.85
C PHE A 11 -8.07 9.84 -4.95
N ARG A 12 -8.70 8.88 -4.27
CA ARG A 12 -9.81 9.18 -3.34
C ARG A 12 -9.37 10.04 -2.15
N ILE A 13 -8.13 9.89 -1.67
CA ILE A 13 -7.57 10.72 -0.59
C ILE A 13 -7.38 12.17 -1.06
N VAL A 14 -6.85 12.38 -2.27
CA VAL A 14 -6.64 13.73 -2.83
C VAL A 14 -7.97 14.42 -3.12
N GLU A 15 -8.95 13.71 -3.66
CA GLU A 15 -10.30 14.24 -3.92
C GLU A 15 -11.11 14.51 -2.64
N SER A 16 -10.68 13.95 -1.49
CA SER A 16 -11.37 14.14 -0.21
C SER A 16 -11.08 15.54 0.35
N ALA A 17 -12.02 16.47 0.14
CA ALA A 17 -11.97 17.83 0.70
C ALA A 17 -12.47 17.94 2.16
N GLU A 18 -12.67 16.83 2.87
CA GLU A 18 -13.26 16.86 4.21
C GLU A 18 -12.23 17.20 5.30
N PRO A 19 -12.45 18.29 6.07
CA PRO A 19 -11.58 18.62 7.19
C PRO A 19 -11.75 17.60 8.32
N ASN A 20 -10.68 17.33 9.06
CA ASN A 20 -10.66 16.34 10.15
C ASN A 20 -11.02 14.90 9.71
N ALA A 21 -10.75 14.52 8.45
CA ALA A 21 -11.00 13.18 7.99
C ALA A 21 -9.97 12.18 8.57
N TRP A 22 -10.48 11.12 9.19
CA TRP A 22 -9.69 9.98 9.66
C TRP A 22 -9.96 8.76 8.78
N LEU A 23 -8.88 8.12 8.36
CA LEU A 23 -8.88 7.03 7.40
C LEU A 23 -8.07 5.87 7.98
N VAL A 24 -8.51 4.64 7.74
CA VAL A 24 -7.77 3.43 8.09
C VAL A 24 -7.45 2.66 6.82
N VAL A 25 -6.19 2.32 6.65
CA VAL A 25 -5.70 1.43 5.60
C VAL A 25 -5.27 0.14 6.24
N VAL A 26 -5.96 -0.94 5.89
CA VAL A 26 -5.70 -2.29 6.39
C VAL A 26 -4.74 -3.01 5.44
N THR A 27 -3.54 -3.32 5.93
CA THR A 27 -2.47 -3.99 5.19
C THR A 27 -1.47 -4.62 6.16
N ASP A 28 -0.87 -5.74 5.77
CA ASP A 28 0.26 -6.39 6.46
C ASP A 28 1.62 -5.85 6.00
N ARG A 29 1.64 -4.96 5.00
CA ARG A 29 2.85 -4.46 4.35
C ARG A 29 3.27 -3.10 4.91
N PRO A 30 4.40 -2.99 5.63
CA PRO A 30 4.87 -1.72 6.20
C PRO A 30 5.27 -0.68 5.14
N SER A 31 5.71 -1.13 3.95
CA SER A 31 6.14 -0.26 2.85
C SER A 31 5.01 0.58 2.25
N VAL A 32 3.74 0.19 2.47
CA VAL A 32 2.56 0.89 1.93
C VAL A 32 2.55 2.36 2.29
N ALA A 33 3.02 2.75 3.48
CA ALA A 33 2.99 4.15 3.88
C ALA A 33 3.84 5.04 2.96
N SER A 34 5.02 4.57 2.56
CA SER A 34 5.90 5.29 1.64
C SER A 34 5.32 5.30 0.23
N SER A 35 4.83 4.15 -0.26
CA SER A 35 4.18 4.06 -1.58
C SER A 35 2.95 4.95 -1.68
N LEU A 36 2.12 4.99 -0.63
CA LEU A 36 0.93 5.84 -0.56
C LEU A 36 1.30 7.32 -0.54
N ARG A 37 2.34 7.71 0.20
CA ARG A 37 2.87 9.08 0.18
C ARG A 37 3.26 9.47 -1.24
N ASP A 38 4.04 8.64 -1.91
CA ASP A 38 4.57 8.94 -3.25
C ASP A 38 3.46 9.03 -4.31
N GLU A 39 2.39 8.24 -4.17
CA GLU A 39 1.22 8.32 -5.03
C GLU A 39 0.39 9.59 -4.77
N ILE A 40 0.15 9.94 -3.50
CA ILE A 40 -0.54 11.19 -3.14
C ILE A 40 0.26 12.40 -3.63
N GLU A 41 1.59 12.39 -3.47
CA GLU A 41 2.46 13.47 -3.92
C GLU A 41 2.43 13.64 -5.43
N ARG A 42 2.34 12.55 -6.21
CA ARG A 42 2.18 12.61 -7.67
C ARG A 42 0.87 13.23 -8.14
N LEU A 43 -0.20 13.08 -7.35
CA LEU A 43 -1.54 13.54 -7.70
C LEU A 43 -1.81 14.98 -7.24
N ARG A 44 -1.04 15.50 -6.28
CA ARG A 44 -1.20 16.85 -5.73
C ARG A 44 -0.56 17.92 -6.61
N GLY A 45 -1.07 19.14 -6.52
CA GLY A 45 -0.49 20.31 -7.18
C GLY A 45 0.86 20.75 -6.56
N PRO A 46 1.69 21.51 -7.30
CA PRO A 46 3.03 21.92 -6.86
C PRO A 46 3.05 22.83 -5.63
N ASP A 47 1.92 23.44 -5.26
CA ASP A 47 1.80 24.36 -4.11
C ASP A 47 1.24 23.67 -2.85
N GLU A 48 0.96 22.37 -2.89
CA GLU A 48 0.41 21.61 -1.77
C GLU A 48 1.51 21.01 -0.87
N GLU A 49 1.25 20.94 0.44
CA GLU A 49 2.19 20.32 1.38
C GLU A 49 2.33 18.81 1.13
N SER A 50 3.58 18.32 1.00
CA SER A 50 3.86 16.89 0.85
C SER A 50 3.32 16.09 2.05
N PRO A 51 2.76 14.89 1.83
CA PRO A 51 2.30 14.06 2.94
C PRO A 51 3.46 13.64 3.85
N VAL A 52 3.22 13.67 5.16
CA VAL A 52 4.22 13.30 6.17
C VAL A 52 3.96 11.88 6.66
N VAL A 53 4.98 11.03 6.62
CA VAL A 53 4.94 9.68 7.19
C VAL A 53 5.54 9.69 8.59
N MET A 54 4.77 9.25 9.59
CA MET A 54 5.14 9.26 11.00
C MET A 54 5.09 7.85 11.57
N THR A 55 6.20 7.39 12.14
CA THR A 55 6.23 6.15 12.93
C THR A 55 6.07 6.50 14.41
N ILE A 56 5.06 5.92 15.06
CA ILE A 56 4.76 6.14 16.47
C ILE A 56 4.94 4.85 17.28
N ALA A 57 5.38 4.99 18.53
CA ALA A 57 5.48 3.87 19.48
C ALA A 57 4.45 3.99 20.61
N SER A 58 3.87 5.17 20.81
CA SER A 58 2.93 5.45 21.89
C SER A 58 1.82 6.42 21.48
N VAL A 59 0.75 6.45 22.28
CA VAL A 59 -0.33 7.45 22.17
C VAL A 59 0.21 8.88 22.30
N GLY A 60 1.23 9.08 23.15
CA GLY A 60 1.89 10.37 23.33
C GLY A 60 2.58 10.86 22.06
N ASP A 61 3.18 9.95 21.29
CA ASP A 61 3.83 10.30 20.02
C ASP A 61 2.81 10.72 18.97
N LEU A 62 1.64 10.06 18.93
CA LEU A 62 0.55 10.49 18.04
C LEU A 62 0.06 11.90 18.38
N PHE A 63 -0.14 12.21 19.67
CA PHE A 63 -0.53 13.58 20.06
C PHE A 63 0.53 14.61 19.68
N LYS A 64 1.82 14.28 19.84
CA LYS A 64 2.91 15.17 19.42
C LYS A 64 2.91 15.36 17.89
N ALA A 65 2.75 14.29 17.13
CA ALA A 65 2.71 14.34 15.67
C ALA A 65 1.53 15.18 15.15
N VAL A 66 0.34 14.97 15.72
CA VAL A 66 -0.87 15.77 15.42
C VAL A 66 -0.62 17.27 15.67
N HIS A 67 0.04 17.60 16.78
CA HIS A 67 0.32 18.99 17.12
C HIS A 67 1.41 19.63 16.26
N ALA A 68 2.45 18.85 15.90
CA ALA A 68 3.55 19.32 15.06
C ALA A 68 3.15 19.50 13.59
N HIS A 69 2.17 18.74 13.11
CA HIS A 69 1.68 18.77 11.74
C HIS A 69 0.18 19.12 11.70
N PRO A 70 -0.21 20.36 12.01
CA PRO A 70 -1.63 20.75 12.06
C PRO A 70 -2.31 20.79 10.69
N ARG A 71 -1.51 20.78 9.61
CA ARG A 71 -1.94 20.81 8.21
C ARG A 71 -1.30 19.67 7.42
N GLY A 72 -1.81 19.44 6.22
CA GLY A 72 -1.31 18.44 5.27
C GLY A 72 -1.72 17.01 5.63
N THR A 73 -1.54 16.09 4.67
CA THR A 73 -1.85 14.68 4.90
C THR A 73 -0.81 14.05 5.82
N MET A 74 -1.27 13.36 6.87
CA MET A 74 -0.40 12.61 7.77
C MET A 74 -0.69 11.12 7.66
N ILE A 75 0.34 10.31 7.43
CA ILE A 75 0.29 8.85 7.36
C ILE A 75 1.00 8.29 8.59
N VAL A 76 0.29 7.51 9.40
CA VAL A 76 0.77 7.05 10.71
C VAL A 76 0.99 5.53 10.70
N ILE A 77 2.19 5.11 11.07
CA ILE A 77 2.62 3.72 11.21
C ILE A 77 2.91 3.43 12.68
N GLY A 78 2.70 2.18 13.12
CA GLY A 78 3.04 1.72 14.47
C GLY A 78 1.85 1.70 15.43
N ALA A 79 0.73 2.29 15.03
CA ALA A 79 -0.54 2.16 15.76
C ALA A 79 -1.02 0.69 15.86
N ALA A 80 -0.59 -0.21 14.95
CA ALA A 80 -0.84 -1.65 15.06
C ALA A 80 -0.31 -2.29 16.36
N MET A 81 0.72 -1.67 16.98
CA MET A 81 1.28 -2.14 18.25
C MET A 81 0.48 -1.69 19.48
N PHE A 82 -0.62 -0.96 19.29
CA PHE A 82 -1.38 -0.39 20.40
C PHE A 82 -2.14 -1.48 21.18
N SER A 83 -2.01 -1.40 22.50
CA SER A 83 -2.79 -2.20 23.43
C SER A 83 -4.24 -1.68 23.50
N VAL A 84 -5.12 -2.46 24.13
CA VAL A 84 -6.50 -2.04 24.40
C VAL A 84 -6.55 -0.71 25.17
N ASP A 85 -5.65 -0.53 26.15
CA ASP A 85 -5.61 0.71 26.94
C ASP A 85 -5.14 1.91 26.11
N HIS A 86 -4.23 1.71 25.15
CA HIS A 86 -3.86 2.75 24.21
C HIS A 86 -5.05 3.20 23.34
N TRP A 87 -5.80 2.25 22.79
CA TRP A 87 -6.99 2.55 21.99
C TRP A 87 -8.08 3.25 22.79
N ARG A 88 -8.37 2.78 24.02
CA ARG A 88 -9.30 3.45 24.95
C ARG A 88 -8.84 4.86 25.30
N SER A 89 -7.54 5.05 25.50
CA SER A 89 -6.98 6.37 25.77
C SER A 89 -7.17 7.32 24.57
N LEU A 90 -7.00 6.85 23.33
CA LEU A 90 -7.26 7.65 22.13
C LEU A 90 -8.76 7.99 22.01
N ASP A 91 -9.63 7.00 22.22
CA ASP A 91 -11.08 7.16 22.15
C ASP A 91 -11.60 8.25 23.09
N ALA A 92 -11.10 8.24 24.34
CA ALA A 92 -11.44 9.23 25.36
C ALA A 92 -10.86 10.63 25.08
N ASN A 93 -9.75 10.71 24.34
CA ASN A 93 -9.02 11.95 24.07
C ASN A 93 -9.14 12.42 22.61
N ARG A 94 -10.17 11.98 21.88
CA ARG A 94 -10.31 12.23 20.44
C ARG A 94 -10.24 13.71 20.04
N THR A 95 -10.68 14.64 20.90
CA THR A 95 -10.60 16.09 20.62
C THR A 95 -9.17 16.58 20.48
N ARG A 96 -8.21 15.91 21.11
CA ARG A 96 -6.77 16.21 20.98
C ARG A 96 -6.17 15.71 19.67
N LEU A 97 -6.91 14.90 18.91
CA LEU A 97 -6.54 14.36 17.62
C LEU A 97 -7.12 15.16 16.44
N MET A 98 -7.90 16.22 16.71
CA MET A 98 -8.51 17.03 15.66
C MET A 98 -7.44 17.80 14.88
N ARG A 99 -7.53 17.74 13.55
CA ARG A 99 -6.62 18.36 12.57
C ARG A 99 -7.42 18.89 11.40
N ASN A 100 -6.98 19.98 10.79
CA ASN A 100 -7.71 20.55 9.66
C ASN A 100 -7.67 19.68 8.40
N ASP A 101 -6.78 18.69 8.37
CA ASP A 101 -6.51 17.84 7.22
C ASP A 101 -6.60 16.34 7.57
N ILE A 102 -6.33 15.53 6.56
CA ILE A 102 -6.45 14.08 6.56
C ILE A 102 -5.41 13.40 7.46
N THR A 103 -5.87 12.43 8.25
CA THR A 103 -5.02 11.49 9.01
C THR A 103 -5.30 10.06 8.58
N ILE A 104 -4.27 9.34 8.16
CA ILE A 104 -4.34 7.96 7.68
C ILE A 104 -3.61 7.06 8.67
N LEU A 105 -4.30 6.06 9.22
CA LEU A 105 -3.71 5.02 10.06
C LEU A 105 -3.43 3.78 9.22
N ILE A 106 -2.18 3.30 9.25
CA ILE A 106 -1.81 2.01 8.66
C ILE A 106 -1.90 0.93 9.75
N LEU A 107 -2.85 0.01 9.60
CA LEU A 107 -3.14 -1.05 10.58
C LEU A 107 -3.13 -2.42 9.91
N ASP A 108 -2.79 -3.47 10.66
CA ASP A 108 -3.12 -4.83 10.27
C ASP A 108 -4.60 -5.14 10.59
N GLU A 109 -5.09 -6.27 10.08
CA GLU A 109 -6.47 -6.72 10.24
C GLU A 109 -6.87 -6.85 11.72
N VAL A 110 -5.97 -7.38 12.55
CA VAL A 110 -6.22 -7.61 13.97
C VAL A 110 -6.37 -6.29 14.72
N SER A 111 -5.53 -5.31 14.38
CA SER A 111 -5.50 -3.99 15.00
C SER A 111 -6.67 -3.13 14.56
N ALA A 112 -7.09 -3.23 13.29
CA ALA A 112 -8.31 -2.59 12.80
C ALA A 112 -9.55 -3.13 13.52
N GLY A 113 -9.67 -4.45 13.66
CA GLY A 113 -10.76 -5.06 14.44
C GLY A 113 -10.76 -4.63 15.91
N ARG A 114 -9.59 -4.60 16.56
CA ARG A 114 -9.48 -4.08 17.93
C ARG A 114 -9.93 -2.63 18.05
N LEU A 115 -9.54 -1.77 17.11
CA LEU A 115 -9.97 -0.36 17.10
C LEU A 115 -11.50 -0.27 17.07
N GLU A 116 -12.16 -1.03 16.21
CA GLU A 116 -13.63 -1.04 16.10
C GLU A 116 -14.29 -1.53 17.39
N ASP A 117 -13.72 -2.56 18.03
CA ASP A 117 -14.28 -3.16 19.24
C ASP A 117 -14.11 -2.28 20.50
N VAL A 118 -12.96 -1.61 20.64
CA VAL A 118 -12.57 -0.97 21.92
C VAL A 118 -12.56 0.56 21.88
N ALA A 119 -12.65 1.16 20.69
CA ALA A 119 -12.66 2.61 20.49
C ALA A 119 -13.87 3.04 19.62
N PRO A 120 -15.12 2.87 20.11
CA PRO A 120 -16.32 3.10 19.32
C PRO A 120 -16.51 4.56 18.90
N ASN A 121 -16.02 5.54 19.68
CA ASN A 121 -16.10 6.94 19.29
C ASN A 121 -15.11 7.26 18.17
N LEU A 122 -13.90 6.70 18.23
CA LEU A 122 -12.90 6.84 17.17
C LEU A 122 -13.36 6.13 15.89
N ALA A 123 -13.92 4.92 16.02
CA ALA A 123 -14.51 4.18 14.90
C ALA A 123 -15.67 4.96 14.24
N SER A 124 -16.53 5.58 15.05
CA SER A 124 -17.58 6.46 14.54
C SER A 124 -17.03 7.69 13.80
N TRP A 125 -15.87 8.21 14.20
CA TRP A 125 -15.23 9.35 13.55
C TRP A 125 -14.56 8.96 12.23
N ILE A 126 -14.01 7.74 12.16
CA ILE A 126 -13.54 7.14 10.90
C ILE A 126 -14.72 6.94 9.93
N GLY A 127 -15.94 6.72 10.42
CA GLY A 127 -17.15 6.83 9.60
C GLY A 127 -17.19 5.86 8.41
N GLY A 128 -16.63 4.66 8.58
CA GLY A 128 -16.56 3.65 7.53
C GLY A 128 -15.44 3.86 6.50
N ARG A 129 -14.53 4.81 6.73
CA ARG A 129 -13.31 5.06 5.93
C ARG A 129 -12.22 4.06 6.25
N VAL A 130 -12.57 2.79 6.12
CA VAL A 130 -11.68 1.65 6.31
C VAL A 130 -11.52 0.98 4.95
N TRP A 131 -10.32 1.04 4.41
CA TRP A 131 -9.99 0.41 3.15
C TRP A 131 -9.01 -0.72 3.39
N ARG A 132 -9.35 -1.91 2.92
CA ARG A 132 -8.37 -2.98 2.79
C ARG A 132 -7.66 -2.78 1.47
N LEU A 133 -6.35 -2.59 1.51
CA LEU A 133 -5.60 -2.59 0.26
C LEU A 133 -5.74 -3.98 -0.35
N ALA A 134 -6.06 -4.02 -1.64
CA ALA A 134 -5.74 -5.18 -2.43
C ALA A 134 -4.27 -5.46 -2.20
N ALA A 135 -3.92 -6.73 -1.97
CA ALA A 135 -2.53 -7.12 -2.11
C ALA A 135 -2.10 -6.57 -3.47
N GLU A 136 -1.18 -5.59 -3.49
CA GLU A 136 -0.58 -5.22 -4.76
C GLU A 136 -0.04 -6.53 -5.28
N THR A 137 -0.63 -7.00 -6.35
CA THR A 137 -0.02 -7.98 -7.22
C THR A 137 1.34 -7.42 -7.57
N ALA A 138 2.36 -7.80 -6.80
CA ALA A 138 3.74 -7.81 -7.22
C ALA A 138 3.83 -8.83 -8.37
N ALA A 139 3.35 -8.41 -9.55
CA ALA A 139 2.73 -9.28 -10.54
C ALA A 139 1.60 -10.17 -9.93
N PRO A 140 0.58 -10.59 -10.70
CA PRO A 140 -0.14 -11.78 -10.29
C PRO A 140 0.90 -12.88 -10.15
N VAL A 141 1.00 -13.53 -8.98
CA VAL A 141 1.51 -14.90 -8.94
C VAL A 141 0.51 -15.67 -9.78
N LEU A 142 0.75 -15.69 -11.10
CA LEU A 142 -0.01 -16.47 -12.04
C LEU A 142 -0.10 -17.86 -11.42
N SER A 143 -1.31 -18.38 -11.31
CA SER A 143 -1.47 -19.77 -10.91
C SER A 143 -0.60 -20.64 -11.83
N PRO A 144 -0.12 -21.82 -11.38
CA PRO A 144 0.66 -22.70 -12.24
C PRO A 144 0.03 -22.96 -13.62
N SER A 145 -1.31 -22.96 -13.69
CA SER A 145 -2.08 -23.04 -14.94
C SER A 145 -1.97 -21.80 -15.82
N GLU A 146 -1.98 -20.59 -15.26
CA GLU A 146 -1.85 -19.36 -16.03
C GLU A 146 -0.40 -19.12 -16.49
N ILE A 147 0.58 -19.52 -15.68
CA ILE A 147 2.00 -19.56 -16.08
C ILE A 147 2.14 -20.45 -17.31
N GLU A 148 1.60 -21.67 -17.26
CA GLU A 148 1.71 -22.61 -18.37
C GLU A 148 0.96 -22.12 -19.63
N GLN A 149 -0.21 -21.49 -19.48
CA GLN A 149 -0.94 -20.89 -20.61
C GLN A 149 -0.14 -19.77 -21.28
N ARG A 150 0.47 -18.88 -20.48
CA ARG A 150 1.33 -17.80 -20.97
C ARG A 150 2.59 -18.35 -21.64
N LEU A 151 3.25 -19.32 -21.02
CA LEU A 151 4.42 -20.00 -21.61
C LEU A 151 4.05 -20.68 -22.93
N ALA A 152 2.90 -21.35 -23.02
CA ALA A 152 2.42 -21.95 -24.26
C ALA A 152 2.19 -20.91 -25.37
N ALA A 153 1.62 -19.75 -25.03
CA ALA A 153 1.44 -18.66 -25.99
C ALA A 153 2.80 -18.10 -26.49
N LEU A 154 3.77 -17.91 -25.59
CA LEU A 154 5.12 -17.43 -25.93
C LEU A 154 5.89 -18.43 -26.79
N ARG A 155 5.83 -19.74 -26.46
CA ARG A 155 6.38 -20.83 -27.28
C ARG A 155 5.79 -20.83 -28.69
N SER A 156 4.47 -20.66 -28.79
CA SER A 156 3.78 -20.61 -30.08
C SER A 156 4.13 -19.36 -30.88
N TRP A 157 4.30 -18.22 -30.22
CA TRP A 157 4.65 -16.95 -30.85
C TRP A 157 6.07 -16.97 -31.43
N ALA A 158 7.05 -17.42 -30.65
CA ALA A 158 8.45 -17.46 -31.09
C ALA A 158 8.80 -18.69 -31.93
N GLY A 159 8.00 -19.76 -31.86
CA GLY A 159 8.33 -21.06 -32.45
C GLY A 159 9.53 -21.74 -31.78
N ARG A 160 9.79 -21.43 -30.50
CA ARG A 160 10.96 -21.91 -29.73
C ARG A 160 10.54 -22.58 -28.42
N GLY A 161 11.42 -23.38 -27.86
CA GLY A 161 11.23 -24.00 -26.54
C GLY A 161 11.92 -23.24 -25.41
N ASP A 162 11.49 -23.47 -24.17
CA ASP A 162 12.05 -22.80 -22.97
C ASP A 162 13.56 -22.96 -22.85
N ALA A 163 14.08 -24.17 -23.12
CA ALA A 163 15.51 -24.47 -23.04
C ALA A 163 16.34 -23.64 -24.04
N GLU A 164 15.77 -23.32 -25.19
CA GLU A 164 16.43 -22.52 -26.22
C GLU A 164 16.49 -21.05 -25.82
N VAL A 165 15.41 -20.52 -25.23
CA VAL A 165 15.35 -19.15 -24.69
C VAL A 165 16.34 -18.97 -23.54
N ILE A 166 16.40 -19.94 -22.61
CA ILE A 166 17.39 -19.94 -21.53
C ILE A 166 18.81 -19.94 -22.10
N HIS A 167 19.09 -20.77 -23.12
CA HIS A 167 20.42 -20.83 -23.73
C HIS A 167 20.81 -19.51 -24.40
N LEU A 168 19.88 -18.84 -25.09
CA LEU A 168 20.11 -17.51 -25.68
C LEU A 168 20.39 -16.45 -24.62
N ALA A 169 19.67 -16.50 -23.50
CA ALA A 169 19.87 -15.60 -22.37
C ALA A 169 21.24 -15.81 -21.69
N GLU A 170 21.63 -17.07 -21.46
CA GLU A 170 22.94 -17.42 -20.90
C GLU A 170 24.10 -17.05 -21.83
N ALA A 171 23.87 -17.06 -23.15
CA ALA A 171 24.84 -16.63 -24.15
C ALA A 171 24.88 -15.10 -24.36
N GLY A 172 24.02 -14.32 -23.68
CA GLY A 172 23.89 -12.87 -23.90
C GLY A 172 23.36 -12.50 -25.30
N GLN A 173 22.65 -13.43 -25.94
CA GLN A 173 22.11 -13.30 -27.30
C GLN A 173 20.58 -13.22 -27.30
N LEU A 174 19.98 -12.94 -26.14
CA LEU A 174 18.53 -12.81 -26.04
C LEU A 174 18.06 -11.60 -26.86
N PRO A 175 17.06 -11.75 -27.74
CA PRO A 175 16.47 -10.61 -28.42
C PRO A 175 15.88 -9.61 -27.41
N HIS A 176 15.91 -8.33 -27.75
CA HIS A 176 15.45 -7.25 -26.88
C HIS A 176 13.92 -7.10 -26.81
N ASP A 177 13.16 -8.01 -27.44
CA ASP A 177 11.71 -7.97 -27.39
C ASP A 177 11.21 -8.23 -25.95
N PRO A 178 10.26 -7.42 -25.43
CA PRO A 178 9.72 -7.56 -24.07
C PRO A 178 9.19 -8.96 -23.75
N GLU A 179 8.69 -9.68 -24.76
CA GLU A 179 8.16 -11.04 -24.67
C GLU A 179 9.21 -12.04 -24.17
N TYR A 180 10.49 -11.86 -24.52
CA TYR A 180 11.57 -12.72 -24.02
C TYR A 180 11.89 -12.43 -22.54
N ALA A 181 11.76 -11.17 -22.11
CA ALA A 181 11.93 -10.81 -20.70
C ALA A 181 10.77 -11.33 -19.83
N GLU A 182 9.54 -11.26 -20.34
CA GLU A 182 8.39 -11.90 -19.71
C GLU A 182 8.61 -13.42 -19.59
N TRP A 183 9.05 -14.07 -20.66
CA TRP A 183 9.28 -15.52 -20.67
C TRP A 183 10.27 -15.97 -19.60
N LEU A 184 11.42 -15.29 -19.47
CA LEU A 184 12.40 -15.60 -18.43
C LEU A 184 11.86 -15.35 -17.04
N THR A 185 11.06 -14.31 -16.86
CA THR A 185 10.39 -14.01 -15.58
C THR A 185 9.42 -15.14 -15.20
N LEU A 186 8.62 -15.64 -16.15
CA LEU A 186 7.68 -16.75 -15.93
C LEU A 186 8.39 -18.08 -15.63
N LEU A 187 9.60 -18.29 -16.17
CA LEU A 187 10.44 -19.45 -15.88
C LEU A 187 11.20 -19.34 -14.55
N GLY A 188 11.07 -18.23 -13.83
CA GLY A 188 11.86 -17.97 -12.62
C GLY A 188 13.34 -17.72 -12.90
N ARG A 189 13.69 -17.36 -14.14
CA ARG A 189 15.05 -17.05 -14.62
C ARG A 189 15.26 -15.56 -14.93
N GLY A 190 14.55 -14.69 -14.21
CA GLY A 190 14.69 -13.23 -14.34
C GLY A 190 16.10 -12.72 -13.98
N ASP A 191 16.91 -13.53 -13.30
CA ASP A 191 18.34 -13.28 -13.04
C ASP A 191 19.16 -13.10 -14.31
N LEU A 192 18.72 -13.69 -15.44
CA LEU A 192 19.41 -13.60 -16.72
C LEU A 192 19.16 -12.30 -17.51
N LEU A 193 18.27 -11.43 -17.02
CA LEU A 193 17.98 -10.13 -17.65
C LEU A 193 19.02 -9.06 -17.31
N VAL A 194 19.99 -9.38 -16.46
CA VAL A 194 21.02 -8.46 -15.97
C VAL A 194 22.36 -8.88 -16.58
N SER A 195 22.53 -8.66 -17.88
CA SER A 195 23.81 -8.73 -18.59
C SER A 195 23.86 -7.70 -19.70
#